data_AF-A0A7S0P757-F1
#
_entry.id   AF-A0A7S0P757-F1
#
_cell.length_a   1.000
_cell.length_b   1.000
_cell.length_c   1.000
_cell.angle_alpha   90.00
_cell.angle_beta   90.00
_cell.angle_gamma   90.00
#
_symmetry.space_group_name_H-M   'P 1'
#
loop_
_entity.id
_entity.type
_entity.pdbx_description
1 polymer ?
#
loop_
_entity_poly.entity_id
_entity_poly.type
_entity_poly.pdbx_seq_one_letter_code
_entity_poly.pdbx_strand_id
1 'polypeptide(L)'
;KILAIADAKDKIPYVGRIGGSTGDESACCWYNFWQDAEHPRGLWRRTSLASFRTSDPEWEDVLDLDKLNADEGIAEGEQFVWHGYGVLDEGAGGRWDRALVFLSPGGTDAQLAREFDLPSRAFVPGGFRTE
;
A
#
# COMPACT_ATOMS: atom_id res chain seq x y z
N LYS A 1 20.81 18.36 0.80
CA LYS A 1 20.65 18.12 -0.66
C LYS A 1 20.03 16.76 -1.00
N ILE A 2 20.19 15.71 -0.19
CA ILE A 2 19.54 14.40 -0.42
C ILE A 2 18.07 14.40 0.03
N LEU A 3 17.75 14.96 1.21
CA LEU A 3 16.38 15.08 1.72
C LEU A 3 15.43 15.79 0.74
N ALA A 4 15.88 16.90 0.14
CA ALA A 4 15.07 17.63 -0.84
C ALA A 4 14.66 16.81 -2.09
N ILE A 5 15.42 15.77 -2.46
CA ILE A 5 15.07 14.85 -3.55
C ILE A 5 14.18 13.72 -3.03
N ALA A 6 14.42 13.25 -1.80
CA ALA A 6 13.58 12.29 -1.11
C ALA A 6 12.22 12.85 -0.67
N ASP A 7 12.03 14.17 -0.63
CA ASP A 7 10.76 14.80 -0.29
C ASP A 7 10.12 15.51 -1.49
N ALA A 8 10.71 15.39 -2.68
CA ALA A 8 10.24 16.06 -3.89
C ALA A 8 8.84 15.56 -4.27
N LYS A 9 7.91 16.49 -4.49
CA LYS A 9 6.52 16.21 -4.90
C LYS A 9 6.43 15.67 -6.33
N ASP A 10 7.49 15.85 -7.10
CA ASP A 10 7.66 15.56 -8.51
C ASP A 10 8.36 14.21 -8.80
N LYS A 11 8.48 13.33 -7.79
CA LYS A 11 8.90 11.94 -8.04
C LYS A 11 7.86 11.20 -8.87
N ILE A 12 8.33 10.35 -9.79
CA ILE A 12 7.46 9.50 -10.60
C ILE A 12 6.89 8.36 -9.73
N PRO A 13 5.56 8.27 -9.55
CA PRO A 13 4.96 7.18 -8.82
C PRO A 13 5.02 5.89 -9.64
N TYR A 14 5.83 4.92 -9.21
CA TYR A 14 5.75 3.57 -9.75
C TYR A 14 4.47 2.90 -9.26
N VAL A 15 3.65 2.43 -10.21
CA VAL A 15 2.33 1.86 -9.95
C VAL A 15 2.28 0.37 -10.27
N GLY A 16 1.62 -0.39 -9.41
CA GLY A 16 1.16 -1.75 -9.70
C GLY A 16 -0.33 -1.75 -10.04
N ARG A 17 -0.73 -2.45 -11.10
CA ARG A 17 -2.15 -2.66 -11.43
C ARG A 17 -2.70 -3.83 -10.61
N ILE A 18 -3.85 -3.61 -9.96
CA ILE A 18 -4.60 -4.66 -9.27
C ILE A 18 -6.02 -4.69 -9.85
N GLY A 19 -6.53 -5.89 -10.12
CA GLY A 19 -7.88 -6.09 -10.65
C GLY A 19 -7.99 -6.09 -12.17
N GLY A 20 -9.18 -6.54 -12.61
CA GLY A 20 -9.69 -6.59 -13.98
C GLY A 20 -9.03 -7.60 -14.93
N SER A 21 -9.86 -8.24 -15.76
CA SER A 21 -9.40 -9.00 -16.91
C SER A 21 -8.95 -8.07 -18.04
N THR A 22 -8.17 -8.59 -19.00
CA THR A 22 -7.81 -7.84 -20.21
C THR A 22 -9.08 -7.35 -20.91
N GLY A 23 -9.35 -6.03 -20.87
CA GLY A 23 -10.51 -5.40 -21.52
C GLY A 23 -11.54 -4.75 -20.60
N ASP A 24 -11.48 -4.95 -19.27
CA ASP A 24 -12.31 -4.25 -18.29
C ASP A 24 -11.46 -3.42 -17.32
N GLU A 25 -11.14 -2.19 -17.72
CA GLU A 25 -10.38 -1.24 -16.91
C GLU A 25 -11.18 -0.68 -15.73
N SER A 26 -12.52 -0.83 -15.74
CA SER A 26 -13.39 -0.32 -14.68
C SER A 26 -13.27 -1.11 -13.37
N ALA A 27 -12.85 -2.38 -13.47
CA ALA A 27 -12.57 -3.24 -12.33
C ALA A 27 -11.11 -3.17 -11.84
N CYS A 28 -10.30 -2.24 -12.38
CA CYS A 28 -8.88 -2.11 -12.07
C CYS A 28 -8.58 -0.86 -11.24
N CYS A 29 -7.54 -0.94 -10.42
CA CYS A 29 -6.95 0.20 -9.72
C CYS A 29 -5.42 0.17 -9.82
N TRP A 30 -4.80 1.35 -9.77
CA TRP A 30 -3.36 1.57 -9.90
C TRP A 30 -2.82 2.01 -8.55
N TYR A 31 -2.01 1.16 -7.94
CA TYR A 31 -1.53 1.31 -6.57
C TYR A 31 -0.11 1.82 -6.55
N ASN A 32 0.17 2.77 -5.67
CA ASN A 32 1.48 3.36 -5.46
C ASN A 32 1.78 3.40 -3.96
N PHE A 33 3.03 3.12 -3.59
CA PHE A 33 3.55 3.42 -2.27
C PHE A 33 4.32 4.73 -2.33
N TRP A 34 4.02 5.65 -1.43
CA TRP A 34 4.52 7.02 -1.43
C TRP A 34 5.10 7.40 -0.08
N GLN A 35 6.18 8.18 -0.08
CA GLN A 35 6.79 8.73 1.12
C GLN A 35 7.14 10.19 0.87
N ASP A 36 6.75 11.03 1.82
CA ASP A 36 7.04 12.46 1.86
C ASP A 36 7.10 12.95 3.32
N ALA A 37 7.11 14.27 3.50
CA ALA A 37 7.19 14.88 4.83
C ALA A 37 5.94 14.68 5.69
N GLU A 38 4.77 14.42 5.08
CA GLU A 38 3.51 14.16 5.81
C GLU A 38 3.38 12.68 6.16
N HIS A 39 3.84 11.79 5.27
CA HIS A 39 3.86 10.34 5.47
C HIS A 39 5.30 9.78 5.39
N PRO A 40 6.15 10.03 6.41
CA PRO A 40 7.53 9.60 6.39
C PRO A 40 7.69 8.06 6.43
N ARG A 41 6.77 7.35 7.09
CA ARG A 41 6.75 5.86 7.08
C ARG A 41 6.05 5.33 5.84
N GLY A 42 5.14 6.10 5.28
CA GLY A 42 4.65 5.97 3.93
C GLY A 42 3.17 5.65 3.83
N LEU A 43 2.64 5.99 2.66
CA LEU A 43 1.24 5.90 2.31
C LEU A 43 1.10 4.97 1.09
N TRP A 44 0.41 3.85 1.29
CA TRP A 44 -0.11 3.07 0.18
C TRP A 44 -1.43 3.69 -0.29
N ARG A 45 -1.47 4.06 -1.56
CA ARG A 45 -2.58 4.79 -2.20
C ARG A 45 -2.91 4.17 -3.54
N ARG A 46 -4.11 4.44 -4.04
CA ARG A 46 -4.56 3.97 -5.37
C ARG A 46 -5.21 5.08 -6.18
N THR A 47 -5.32 4.86 -7.48
CA THR A 47 -6.06 5.74 -8.40
C THR A 47 -6.65 4.93 -9.57
N SER A 48 -7.53 5.56 -10.37
CA SER A 48 -7.99 5.00 -11.64
C SER A 48 -6.98 5.26 -12.75
N LEU A 49 -6.99 4.46 -13.83
CA LEU A 49 -6.10 4.70 -14.97
C LEU A 49 -6.35 6.05 -15.66
N ALA A 50 -7.62 6.46 -15.74
CA ALA A 50 -7.99 7.74 -16.34
C ALA A 50 -7.36 8.90 -15.57
N SER A 51 -7.44 8.86 -14.23
CA SER A 51 -6.83 9.84 -13.34
C SER A 51 -5.29 9.76 -13.38
N PHE A 52 -4.73 8.55 -13.37
CA PHE A 52 -3.27 8.34 -13.46
C PHE A 52 -2.62 8.94 -14.71
N ARG A 53 -3.36 9.05 -15.82
CA ARG A 53 -2.87 9.63 -17.09
C ARG A 53 -2.89 11.16 -17.11
N THR A 54 -3.46 11.82 -16.11
CA THR A 54 -3.44 13.28 -16.02
C THR A 54 -2.12 13.77 -15.44
N SER A 55 -1.89 15.09 -15.44
CA SER A 55 -0.74 15.70 -14.77
C SER A 55 -0.90 15.78 -13.24
N ASP A 56 -2.12 15.57 -12.73
CA ASP A 56 -2.45 15.65 -11.31
C ASP A 56 -3.42 14.51 -10.95
N PRO A 57 -2.91 13.28 -10.71
CA PRO A 57 -3.75 12.15 -10.40
C PRO A 57 -4.41 12.30 -9.03
N GLU A 58 -5.73 12.09 -8.99
CA GLU A 58 -6.50 11.95 -7.75
C GLU A 58 -6.18 10.61 -7.08
N TRP A 59 -5.53 10.65 -5.92
CA TRP A 59 -5.18 9.48 -5.13
C TRP A 59 -6.19 9.23 -4.00
N GLU A 60 -6.52 7.97 -3.78
CA GLU A 60 -7.27 7.48 -2.63
C GLU A 60 -6.32 6.76 -1.66
N ASP A 61 -6.38 7.10 -0.38
CA ASP A 61 -5.62 6.41 0.66
C ASP A 61 -6.13 4.98 0.83
N VAL A 62 -5.18 4.05 0.95
CA VAL A 62 -5.43 2.62 1.18
C VAL A 62 -4.88 2.20 2.54
N LEU A 63 -3.61 2.49 2.82
CA LEU A 63 -2.99 2.21 4.11
C LEU A 63 -1.93 3.26 4.42
N ASP A 64 -2.10 3.97 5.52
CA ASP A 64 -1.12 4.90 6.09
C ASP A 64 -0.33 4.20 7.21
N LEU A 65 0.98 4.04 7.03
CA LEU A 65 1.84 3.37 8.02
C LEU A 65 2.09 4.24 9.25
N ASP A 66 2.13 5.56 9.10
CA ASP A 66 2.28 6.48 10.22
C ASP A 66 1.05 6.37 11.14
N LYS A 67 -0.15 6.37 10.53
CA LYS A 67 -1.40 6.13 11.26
C LYS A 67 -1.47 4.72 11.87
N LEU A 68 -1.07 3.68 11.13
CA LEU A 68 -1.07 2.30 11.65
C LEU A 68 -0.20 2.17 12.90
N ASN A 69 1.02 2.70 12.88
CA ASN A 69 1.93 2.66 14.01
C ASN A 69 1.36 3.42 15.22
N ALA A 70 0.74 4.58 15.00
CA ALA A 70 0.10 5.35 16.06
C ALA A 70 -1.11 4.64 16.67
N ASP A 71 -2.00 4.10 15.82
CA ASP A 71 -3.21 3.40 16.25
C ASP A 71 -2.88 2.10 17.01
N GLU A 72 -1.81 1.39 16.64
CA GLU A 72 -1.34 0.17 17.34
C GLU A 72 -0.37 0.48 18.51
N GLY A 73 -0.05 1.75 18.77
CA GLY A 73 0.80 2.16 19.90
C GLY A 73 2.25 1.69 19.79
N ILE A 74 2.78 1.57 18.58
CA ILE A 74 4.14 1.08 18.33
C ILE A 74 5.15 2.15 18.74
N ALA A 75 6.17 1.74 19.52
CA ALA A 75 7.20 2.63 20.01
C ALA A 75 8.13 3.12 18.88
N GLU A 76 8.72 4.30 19.07
CA GLU A 76 9.76 4.84 18.21
C GLU A 76 10.92 3.83 18.09
N GLY A 77 11.35 3.54 16.86
CA GLY A 77 12.39 2.54 16.58
C GLY A 77 11.88 1.11 16.37
N GLU A 78 10.63 0.80 16.73
CA GLU A 78 9.99 -0.49 16.47
C GLU A 78 8.93 -0.41 15.36
N GLN A 79 8.68 0.81 14.87
CA GLN A 79 7.67 1.11 13.85
C GLN A 79 7.80 0.23 12.61
N PHE A 80 6.65 -0.16 12.07
CA PHE A 80 6.57 -0.93 10.85
C PHE A 80 7.20 -0.19 9.67
N VAL A 81 8.02 -0.91 8.91
CA VAL A 81 8.58 -0.50 7.63
C VAL A 81 7.89 -1.28 6.52
N TRP A 82 7.47 -0.59 5.47
CA TRP A 82 6.84 -1.21 4.30
C TRP A 82 7.80 -2.14 3.56
N HIS A 83 7.35 -3.35 3.26
CA HIS A 83 8.11 -4.33 2.49
C HIS A 83 7.33 -4.86 1.26
N GLY A 84 6.24 -4.19 0.89
CA GLY A 84 5.45 -4.50 -0.29
C GLY A 84 4.14 -5.24 0.02
N TYR A 85 3.55 -5.78 -1.04
CA TYR A 85 2.29 -6.51 -0.97
C TYR A 85 2.26 -7.64 -2.00
N GLY A 86 1.47 -8.66 -1.74
CA GLY A 86 1.14 -9.73 -2.67
C GLY A 86 -0.38 -9.88 -2.78
N VAL A 87 -0.93 -9.77 -3.98
CA VAL A 87 -2.39 -9.85 -4.20
C VAL A 87 -2.82 -11.31 -4.34
N LEU A 88 -4.02 -11.63 -3.86
CA LEU A 88 -4.70 -12.87 -4.20
C LEU A 88 -5.33 -12.73 -5.61
N ASP A 89 -4.55 -13.05 -6.63
CA ASP A 89 -4.91 -12.94 -8.05
C ASP A 89 -5.14 -14.31 -8.73
N GLU A 90 -4.94 -15.41 -8.02
CA GLU A 90 -5.13 -16.78 -8.49
C GLU A 90 -6.18 -17.55 -7.65
N GLY A 91 -6.73 -18.62 -8.22
CA GLY A 91 -7.67 -19.54 -7.56
C GLY A 91 -9.13 -19.45 -8.03
N ALA A 92 -9.92 -20.46 -7.68
CA ALA A 92 -11.33 -20.53 -8.03
C ALA A 92 -12.12 -19.42 -7.31
N GLY A 93 -12.47 -18.37 -8.06
CA GLY A 93 -13.17 -17.20 -7.52
C GLY A 93 -12.27 -16.04 -7.12
N GLY A 94 -11.05 -15.93 -7.65
CA GLY A 94 -10.19 -14.76 -7.46
C GLY A 94 -10.91 -13.46 -7.82
N ARG A 95 -11.05 -12.56 -6.83
CA ARG A 95 -11.75 -11.27 -6.98
C ARG A 95 -10.82 -10.06 -6.88
N TRP A 96 -9.52 -10.27 -6.77
CA TRP A 96 -8.53 -9.21 -6.52
C TRP A 96 -8.91 -8.31 -5.32
N ASP A 97 -9.57 -8.88 -4.32
CA ASP A 97 -10.11 -8.18 -3.16
C ASP A 97 -9.29 -8.42 -1.88
N ARG A 98 -8.27 -9.28 -1.95
CA ARG A 98 -7.38 -9.62 -0.85
C ARG A 98 -5.93 -9.41 -1.24
N ALA A 99 -5.14 -8.95 -0.27
CA ALA A 99 -3.69 -8.90 -0.37
C ALA A 99 -3.06 -9.32 0.95
N LEU A 100 -1.85 -9.86 0.89
CA LEU A 100 -0.92 -9.87 2.01
C LEU A 100 -0.11 -8.58 1.94
N VAL A 101 -0.14 -7.81 3.03
CA VAL A 101 0.76 -6.67 3.23
C VAL A 101 1.96 -7.16 4.02
N PHE A 102 3.16 -6.88 3.52
CA PHE A 102 4.42 -7.27 4.14
C PHE A 102 5.03 -6.06 4.85
N LEU A 103 5.30 -6.22 6.14
CA LEU A 103 5.89 -5.20 7.02
C LEU A 103 7.11 -5.79 7.72
N SER A 104 8.07 -4.95 8.08
CA SER A 104 9.18 -5.30 8.96
C SER A 104 9.11 -4.46 10.25
N PRO A 105 9.04 -5.07 11.44
CA PRO A 105 9.16 -4.35 12.70
C PRO A 105 10.55 -3.73 12.84
N GLY A 106 10.62 -2.42 13.09
CA GLY A 106 11.88 -1.71 13.34
C GLY A 106 12.91 -1.76 12.19
N GLY A 107 12.51 -2.18 10.98
CA GLY A 107 13.42 -2.39 9.86
C GLY A 107 14.40 -3.56 10.05
N THR A 108 14.01 -4.55 10.88
CA THR A 108 14.76 -5.80 11.05
C THR A 108 14.60 -6.75 9.84
N ASP A 109 15.31 -7.86 9.82
CA ASP A 109 15.14 -8.94 8.84
C ASP A 109 13.84 -9.75 9.05
N ALA A 110 13.12 -9.50 10.14
CA ALA A 110 11.81 -10.10 10.38
C ALA A 110 10.77 -9.57 9.38
N GLN A 111 9.94 -10.48 8.87
CA GLN A 111 8.86 -10.16 7.94
C GLN A 111 7.51 -10.59 8.51
N LEU A 112 6.67 -9.61 8.74
CA LEU A 112 5.28 -9.76 9.13
C LEU A 112 4.40 -9.65 7.89
N ALA A 113 3.67 -10.72 7.56
CA ALA A 113 2.60 -10.69 6.58
C ALA A 113 1.26 -10.55 7.30
N ARG A 114 0.39 -9.66 6.80
CA ARG A 114 -0.98 -9.47 7.33
C ARG A 114 -1.98 -9.45 6.19
N GLU A 115 -3.10 -10.15 6.37
CA GLU A 115 -4.21 -10.15 5.43
C GLU A 115 -4.94 -8.81 5.41
N PHE A 116 -5.13 -8.27 4.21
CA PHE A 116 -5.72 -6.98 3.95
C PHE A 116 -6.87 -7.11 2.94
N ASP A 117 -8.00 -6.48 3.25
CA ASP A 117 -9.17 -6.37 2.38
C ASP A 117 -9.08 -5.06 1.60
N LEU A 118 -8.92 -5.17 0.28
CA LEU A 118 -8.75 -4.02 -0.62
C LEU A 118 -10.02 -3.15 -0.79
N PRO A 119 -11.24 -3.71 -0.84
CA PRO A 119 -12.46 -2.90 -0.91
C PRO A 119 -12.70 -2.01 0.31
N SER A 120 -12.58 -2.57 1.51
CA SER A 120 -12.76 -1.86 2.78
C SER A 120 -11.53 -1.08 3.22
N ARG A 121 -10.36 -1.37 2.63
CA ARG A 121 -9.07 -0.75 2.92
C ARG A 121 -8.66 -0.93 4.38
N ALA A 122 -8.80 -2.16 4.86
CA ALA A 122 -8.51 -2.50 6.25
C ALA A 122 -7.88 -3.89 6.35
N PHE A 123 -7.11 -4.09 7.42
CA PHE A 123 -6.69 -5.43 7.82
C PHE A 123 -7.91 -6.27 8.21
N VAL A 124 -7.92 -7.54 7.79
CA VAL A 124 -9.02 -8.46 8.09
C VAL A 124 -8.98 -8.85 9.57
N PRO A 125 -10.04 -8.56 10.36
CA PRO A 125 -10.07 -8.98 11.76
C PRO A 125 -9.99 -10.50 11.90
N GLY A 126 -9.01 -11.01 12.64
CA GLY A 126 -8.75 -12.45 12.76
C GLY A 126 -8.30 -13.13 11.46
N GLY A 127 -7.89 -12.36 10.45
CA GLY A 127 -7.35 -12.87 9.20
C GLY A 127 -5.92 -13.42 9.33
N PHE A 128 -5.36 -13.85 8.21
CA PHE A 128 -4.01 -14.41 8.18
C PHE A 128 -2.96 -13.41 8.69
N ARG A 129 -2.06 -13.89 9.54
CA ARG A 129 -0.92 -13.14 10.06
C ARG A 129 0.24 -14.09 10.34
N THR A 130 1.46 -13.74 9.93
CA THR A 130 2.67 -14.43 10.37
C THR A 130 3.17 -13.88 11.70
N GLU A 131 3.86 -14.70 12.47
CA GLU A 131 4.52 -14.27 13.72
C GLU A 131 5.84 -13.55 13.44
#